data_AF-A0A7X8WPC7-F1
#
_entry.id   AF-A0A7X8WPC7-F1
#
_cell.length_a   1.000
_cell.length_b   1.000
_cell.length_c   1.000
_cell.angle_alpha   90.00
_cell.angle_beta   90.00
_cell.angle_gamma   90.00
#
_symmetry.space_group_name_H-M   'P 1'
#
loop_
_entity.id
_entity.type
_entity.pdbx_description
1 polymer ?
#
loop_
_entity_poly.entity_id
_entity_poly.type
_entity_poly.pdbx_seq_one_letter_code
_entity_poly.pdbx_strand_id
1 'polypeptide(L)'
;MRVQKKLAVMSIGAAAIFGLTGCGTSLADSCEDFYEFDQEYATEIDRVMSTATSPDASDEDKAKAQDFVQEAREAFEEVVADAEDEEFLSSAGEIPPTYALFERFVEPDMTQEDQMELLQTGGMQSGLEAEAELIELCDAEIN
;
A
#
# COMPACT_ATOMS: atom_id res chain seq x y z
N MET A 1 21.37 11.70 50.80
CA MET A 1 20.66 10.51 50.29
C MET A 1 19.17 10.67 50.58
N ARG A 2 18.36 10.91 49.55
CA ARG A 2 16.88 10.89 49.63
C ARG A 2 16.42 9.55 49.07
N VAL A 3 15.72 8.76 49.88
CA VAL A 3 15.04 7.55 49.42
C VAL A 3 13.62 7.60 49.96
N GLN A 4 12.69 8.10 49.15
CA GLN A 4 11.27 7.86 49.34
C GLN A 4 10.90 6.62 48.53
N LYS A 5 10.58 5.54 49.24
CA LYS A 5 9.99 4.31 48.70
C LYS A 5 8.60 4.15 49.33
N LYS A 6 7.77 3.39 48.59
CA LYS A 6 6.37 2.96 48.83
C LYS A 6 5.37 3.87 48.08
N LEU A 7 4.97 3.59 46.83
CA LEU A 7 4.20 2.42 46.34
C LEU A 7 3.05 2.08 47.31
N ALA A 8 1.78 1.96 46.93
CA ALA A 8 1.10 2.01 45.65
C ALA A 8 -0.42 1.90 45.92
N VAL A 9 -1.20 2.03 44.85
CA VAL A 9 -2.55 1.48 44.66
C VAL A 9 -3.72 2.23 45.31
N MET A 10 -4.33 3.14 44.54
CA MET A 10 -5.79 3.20 44.37
C MET A 10 -6.05 3.61 42.92
N SER A 11 -6.52 2.65 42.12
CA SER A 11 -7.89 2.65 41.58
C SER A 11 -8.02 3.39 40.24
N ILE A 12 -7.72 2.69 39.15
CA ILE A 12 -8.55 2.79 37.95
C ILE A 12 -8.88 1.35 37.57
N GLY A 13 -10.12 0.96 37.85
CA GLY A 13 -10.71 -0.21 37.22
C GLY A 13 -10.88 0.10 35.74
N ALA A 14 -9.88 -0.22 34.94
CA ALA A 14 -10.11 -0.57 33.55
C ALA A 14 -10.38 -2.07 33.56
N ALA A 15 -11.66 -2.43 33.64
CA ALA A 15 -12.08 -3.76 33.23
C ALA A 15 -11.84 -3.85 31.72
N ALA A 16 -10.61 -4.20 31.33
CA ALA A 16 -10.30 -4.68 29.99
C ALA A 16 -10.89 -6.07 29.87
N ILE A 17 -12.22 -6.13 29.69
CA ILE A 17 -12.91 -7.30 29.17
C ILE A 17 -12.78 -7.21 27.66
N PHE A 18 -11.60 -7.50 27.13
CA PHE A 18 -11.40 -7.92 25.72
C PHE A 18 -10.24 -8.90 25.68
N GLY A 19 -10.34 -9.93 26.52
CA GLY A 19 -9.56 -11.15 26.38
C GLY A 19 -10.40 -12.20 25.69
N LEU A 20 -9.97 -12.58 24.48
CA LEU A 20 -10.23 -13.85 23.78
C LEU A 20 -11.55 -13.98 23.01
N THR A 21 -11.53 -13.57 21.72
CA THR A 21 -12.02 -14.37 20.57
C THR A 21 -11.70 -13.63 19.25
N GLY A 22 -10.69 -14.10 18.50
CA GLY A 22 -10.37 -13.65 17.13
C GLY A 22 -8.95 -13.08 17.00
N CYS A 23 -7.94 -13.94 16.80
CA CYS A 23 -6.75 -13.53 16.06
C CYS A 23 -7.15 -13.61 14.59
N GLY A 24 -7.52 -12.47 14.06
CA GLY A 24 -7.91 -12.20 12.69
C GLY A 24 -7.87 -10.69 12.62
N THR A 25 -6.89 -10.09 11.97
CA THR A 25 -6.94 -8.65 11.65
C THR A 25 -8.29 -8.40 10.98
N SER A 26 -9.07 -7.46 11.52
CA SER A 26 -10.37 -7.16 10.94
C SER A 26 -10.22 -6.45 9.60
N LEU A 27 -11.27 -6.46 8.78
CA LEU A 27 -11.33 -5.62 7.58
C LEU A 27 -10.98 -4.17 7.90
N ALA A 28 -11.49 -3.64 9.02
CA ALA A 28 -11.19 -2.29 9.49
C ALA A 28 -9.69 -2.06 9.75
N ASP A 29 -8.99 -3.02 10.38
CA ASP A 29 -7.55 -2.90 10.64
C ASP A 29 -6.76 -2.89 9.31
N SER A 30 -7.11 -3.80 8.39
CA SER A 30 -6.45 -3.90 7.07
C SER A 30 -6.70 -2.64 6.22
N CYS A 31 -7.89 -2.07 6.33
CA CYS A 31 -8.24 -0.82 5.67
C CYS A 31 -7.57 0.41 6.30
N GLU A 32 -7.28 0.42 7.61
CA GLU A 32 -6.49 1.46 8.26
C GLU A 32 -5.04 1.43 7.73
N ASP A 33 -4.41 0.25 7.68
CA ASP A 33 -3.07 0.07 7.14
C ASP A 33 -2.98 0.48 5.66
N PHE A 34 -4.00 0.12 4.85
CA PHE A 34 -4.11 0.58 3.46
C PHE A 34 -4.25 2.10 3.36
N TYR A 35 -5.02 2.75 4.24
CA TYR A 35 -5.19 4.20 4.23
C TYR A 35 -3.92 4.95 4.62
N GLU A 36 -3.11 4.37 5.51
CA GLU A 36 -1.78 4.90 5.84
C GLU A 36 -0.85 4.81 4.62
N PHE A 37 -0.84 3.66 3.94
CA PHE A 37 -0.11 3.47 2.68
C PHE A 37 -0.55 4.48 1.59
N ASP A 38 -1.85 4.61 1.33
CA ASP A 38 -2.38 5.49 0.28
C ASP A 38 -1.98 6.96 0.52
N GLN A 39 -2.09 7.43 1.77
CA GLN A 39 -1.68 8.78 2.13
C GLN A 39 -0.19 9.05 1.95
N GLU A 40 0.65 8.04 2.17
CA GLU A 40 2.11 8.17 2.02
C GLU A 40 2.53 8.12 0.55
N TYR A 41 1.96 7.20 -0.24
CA TYR A 41 2.47 6.85 -1.56
C TYR A 41 1.65 7.41 -2.73
N ALA A 42 0.31 7.45 -2.66
CA ALA A 42 -0.54 7.66 -3.85
C ALA A 42 -0.25 8.97 -4.60
N THR A 43 -0.11 10.08 -3.86
CA THR A 43 0.18 11.40 -4.45
C THR A 43 1.57 11.45 -5.09
N GLU A 44 2.56 10.84 -4.47
CA GLU A 44 3.93 10.89 -4.98
C GLU A 44 4.11 9.89 -6.13
N ILE A 45 3.43 8.72 -6.12
CA ILE A 45 3.37 7.78 -7.26
C ILE A 45 2.89 8.51 -8.51
N ASP A 46 1.73 9.20 -8.44
CA ASP A 46 1.19 9.95 -9.58
C ASP A 46 2.21 10.97 -10.11
N ARG A 47 2.87 11.70 -9.19
CA ARG A 47 3.85 12.72 -9.54
C ARG A 47 5.10 12.14 -10.23
N VAL A 48 5.69 11.09 -9.68
CA VAL A 48 6.91 10.49 -10.25
C VAL A 48 6.60 9.78 -11.57
N MET A 49 5.45 9.11 -11.67
CA MET A 49 5.00 8.47 -12.90
C MET A 49 4.69 9.50 -13.99
N SER A 50 4.00 10.60 -13.66
CA SER A 50 3.77 11.70 -14.61
C SER A 50 5.09 12.28 -15.14
N THR A 51 6.11 12.38 -14.28
CA THR A 51 7.43 12.87 -14.66
C THR A 51 8.16 11.87 -15.56
N ALA A 52 8.23 10.60 -15.18
CA ALA A 52 8.98 9.55 -15.89
C ALA A 52 8.35 9.14 -17.23
N THR A 53 7.03 9.33 -17.39
CA THR A 53 6.31 9.04 -18.62
C THR A 53 6.25 10.22 -19.59
N SER A 54 6.80 11.38 -19.21
CA SER A 54 6.96 12.53 -20.09
C SER A 54 7.87 12.19 -21.29
N PRO A 55 7.57 12.68 -22.51
CA PRO A 55 8.42 12.48 -23.68
C PRO A 55 9.87 12.99 -23.51
N ASP A 56 10.06 13.96 -22.62
CA ASP A 56 11.35 14.60 -22.32
C ASP A 56 11.98 14.08 -21.01
N ALA A 57 11.43 13.01 -20.42
CA ALA A 57 11.94 12.43 -19.18
C ALA A 57 13.40 11.96 -19.36
N SER A 58 14.26 12.32 -18.42
CA SER A 58 15.63 11.84 -18.41
C SER A 58 15.72 10.41 -17.86
N ASP A 59 16.80 9.71 -18.16
CA ASP A 59 17.09 8.39 -17.56
C ASP A 59 17.15 8.47 -16.02
N GLU A 60 17.54 9.63 -15.47
CA GLU A 60 17.56 9.88 -14.03
C GLU A 60 16.14 10.00 -13.46
N ASP A 61 15.21 10.65 -14.16
CA ASP A 61 13.81 10.77 -13.74
C ASP A 61 13.11 9.41 -13.78
N LYS A 62 13.40 8.62 -14.82
CA LYS A 62 12.94 7.24 -14.98
C LYS A 62 13.45 6.32 -13.87
N ALA A 63 14.76 6.36 -13.58
CA ALA A 63 15.35 5.57 -12.50
C ALA A 63 14.75 5.94 -11.13
N LYS A 64 14.53 7.23 -10.85
CA LYS A 64 13.87 7.67 -9.60
C LYS A 64 12.44 7.16 -9.50
N ALA A 65 11.68 7.21 -10.58
CA ALA A 65 10.33 6.68 -10.59
C ALA A 65 10.33 5.17 -10.41
N GLN A 66 11.26 4.45 -11.04
CA GLN A 66 11.43 3.01 -10.86
C GLN A 66 11.69 2.66 -9.39
N ASP A 67 12.69 3.31 -8.77
CA ASP A 67 13.04 3.09 -7.36
C ASP A 67 11.84 3.37 -6.44
N PHE A 68 11.10 4.45 -6.68
CA PHE A 68 9.95 4.83 -5.86
C PHE A 68 8.75 3.88 -6.03
N VAL A 69 8.46 3.45 -7.27
CA VAL A 69 7.40 2.48 -7.56
C VAL A 69 7.74 1.11 -6.95
N GLN A 70 9.02 0.73 -6.95
CA GLN A 70 9.47 -0.47 -6.26
C GLN A 70 9.27 -0.35 -4.74
N GLU A 71 9.63 0.78 -4.14
CA GLU A 71 9.41 1.03 -2.70
C GLU A 71 7.93 0.94 -2.34
N ALA A 72 7.06 1.59 -3.12
CA ALA A 72 5.62 1.51 -2.92
C ALA A 72 5.09 0.08 -3.09
N ARG A 73 5.61 -0.68 -4.06
CA ARG A 73 5.26 -2.10 -4.23
C ARG A 73 5.60 -2.91 -2.98
N GLU A 74 6.82 -2.77 -2.48
CA GLU A 74 7.31 -3.51 -1.31
C GLU A 74 6.50 -3.14 -0.05
N ALA A 75 6.18 -1.85 0.13
CA ALA A 75 5.32 -1.39 1.22
C ALA A 75 3.89 -1.96 1.12
N PHE A 76 3.30 -1.97 -0.08
CA PHE A 76 1.98 -2.54 -0.29
C PHE A 76 1.98 -4.08 -0.12
N GLU A 77 3.05 -4.76 -0.54
CA GLU A 77 3.24 -6.19 -0.28
C GLU A 77 3.29 -6.50 1.23
N GLU A 78 3.84 -5.60 2.05
CA GLU A 78 3.81 -5.71 3.52
C GLU A 78 2.38 -5.57 4.06
N VAL A 79 1.60 -4.57 3.61
CA VAL A 79 0.18 -4.41 3.96
C VAL A 79 -0.61 -5.68 3.63
N VAL A 80 -0.43 -6.25 2.43
CA VAL A 80 -1.11 -7.48 2.00
C VAL A 80 -0.63 -8.69 2.81
N ALA A 81 0.64 -8.76 3.19
CA ALA A 81 1.19 -9.87 3.96
C ALA A 81 0.71 -9.89 5.41
N ASP A 82 0.45 -8.72 5.99
CA ASP A 82 -0.05 -8.56 7.35
C ASP A 82 -1.58 -8.65 7.45
N ALA A 83 -2.29 -8.47 6.34
CA ALA A 83 -3.74 -8.66 6.27
C ALA A 83 -4.15 -10.14 6.36
N GLU A 84 -5.12 -10.43 7.22
CA GLU A 84 -5.76 -11.75 7.38
C GLU A 84 -7.22 -11.78 6.87
N ASP A 85 -7.79 -10.63 6.50
CA ASP A 85 -9.18 -10.52 6.06
C ASP A 85 -9.34 -10.95 4.58
N GLU A 86 -10.20 -11.94 4.33
CA GLU A 86 -10.38 -12.51 2.99
C GLU A 86 -11.01 -11.53 1.99
N GLU A 87 -11.82 -10.57 2.44
CA GLU A 87 -12.47 -9.58 1.59
C GLU A 87 -11.45 -8.54 1.13
N PHE A 88 -10.62 -8.04 2.06
CA PHE A 88 -9.48 -7.18 1.73
C PHE A 88 -8.51 -7.87 0.77
N LEU A 89 -8.08 -9.09 1.08
CA LEU A 89 -7.09 -9.83 0.29
C LEU A 89 -7.58 -10.14 -1.13
N SER A 90 -8.89 -10.29 -1.33
CA SER A 90 -9.48 -10.57 -2.66
C SER A 90 -9.23 -9.44 -3.66
N SER A 91 -9.22 -8.19 -3.20
CA SER A 91 -8.95 -7.03 -4.07
C SER A 91 -7.47 -6.63 -3.98
N ALA A 92 -6.89 -6.60 -2.78
CA ALA A 92 -5.52 -6.15 -2.58
C ALA A 92 -4.48 -7.08 -3.24
N GLY A 93 -4.73 -8.39 -3.29
CA GLY A 93 -3.77 -9.37 -3.86
C GLY A 93 -3.48 -9.19 -5.35
N GLU A 94 -4.33 -8.49 -6.10
CA GLU A 94 -4.14 -8.26 -7.55
C GLU A 94 -3.33 -6.99 -7.87
N ILE A 95 -3.07 -6.15 -6.87
CA ILE A 95 -2.43 -4.84 -7.03
C ILE A 95 -0.88 -4.91 -7.11
N PRO A 96 -0.14 -5.68 -6.29
CA PRO A 96 1.32 -5.75 -6.37
C PRO A 96 1.88 -6.13 -7.76
N PRO A 97 1.28 -7.10 -8.49
CA PRO A 97 1.69 -7.38 -9.87
C PRO A 97 1.60 -6.17 -10.81
N THR A 98 0.67 -5.25 -10.57
CA THR A 98 0.50 -4.03 -11.37
C THR A 98 1.58 -3.01 -11.08
N TYR A 99 1.99 -2.85 -9.82
CA TYR A 99 3.19 -2.07 -9.50
C TYR A 99 4.44 -2.60 -10.19
N ALA A 100 4.61 -3.93 -10.29
CA ALA A 100 5.74 -4.51 -11.03
C ALA A 100 5.69 -4.20 -12.54
N LEU A 101 4.48 -4.05 -13.11
CA LEU A 101 4.32 -3.58 -14.48
C LEU A 101 4.69 -2.10 -14.63
N PHE A 102 4.32 -1.25 -13.66
CA PHE A 102 4.72 0.16 -13.65
C PHE A 102 6.22 0.34 -13.47
N GLU A 103 6.85 -0.44 -12.58
CA GLU A 103 8.30 -0.47 -12.36
C GLU A 103 9.00 -0.74 -13.70
N ARG A 104 8.56 -1.78 -14.42
CA ARG A 104 9.10 -2.12 -15.73
C ARG A 104 8.82 -1.04 -16.76
N PHE A 105 7.63 -0.44 -16.76
CA PHE A 105 7.22 0.59 -17.72
C PHE A 105 8.14 1.83 -17.72
N VAL A 106 8.69 2.16 -16.55
CA VAL A 106 9.58 3.31 -16.35
C VAL A 106 11.07 2.94 -16.32
N GLU A 107 11.45 1.71 -16.69
CA GLU A 107 12.86 1.34 -16.83
C GLU A 107 13.58 2.27 -17.82
N PRO A 108 14.78 2.77 -17.51
CA PRO A 108 15.51 3.72 -18.37
C PRO A 108 15.74 3.20 -19.80
N ASP A 109 15.98 1.91 -19.96
CA ASP A 109 16.28 1.24 -21.24
C ASP A 109 15.04 0.70 -21.96
N MET A 110 13.83 0.91 -21.43
CA MET A 110 12.57 0.61 -22.10
C MET A 110 12.47 1.32 -23.45
N THR A 111 12.16 0.56 -24.50
CA THR A 111 11.78 1.14 -25.79
C THR A 111 10.29 1.47 -25.81
N GLN A 112 9.87 2.40 -26.69
CA GLN A 112 8.45 2.68 -26.90
C GLN A 112 7.66 1.46 -27.37
N GLU A 113 8.28 0.57 -28.14
CA GLU A 113 7.63 -0.67 -28.61
C GLU A 113 7.32 -1.59 -27.45
N ASP A 114 8.30 -1.80 -26.57
CA ASP A 114 8.15 -2.62 -25.37
C ASP A 114 7.15 -1.96 -24.37
N GLN A 115 7.13 -0.63 -24.26
CA GLN A 115 6.13 0.10 -23.44
C GLN A 115 4.72 -0.10 -23.97
N MET A 116 4.53 -0.04 -25.30
CA MET A 116 3.23 -0.33 -25.92
C MET A 116 2.82 -1.79 -25.75
N GLU A 117 3.76 -2.74 -25.75
CA GLU A 117 3.48 -4.14 -25.46
C GLU A 117 3.02 -4.31 -24.00
N LEU A 118 3.66 -3.65 -23.05
CA LEU A 118 3.27 -3.66 -21.65
C LEU A 118 1.87 -3.09 -21.43
N LEU A 119 1.52 -1.96 -22.08
CA LEU A 119 0.16 -1.39 -21.99
C LEU A 119 -0.92 -2.31 -22.57
N GLN A 120 -0.55 -3.25 -23.43
CA GLN A 120 -1.47 -4.26 -23.97
C GLN A 120 -1.59 -5.48 -23.06
N THR A 121 -0.72 -5.62 -22.06
CA THR A 121 -0.90 -6.62 -21.01
C THR A 121 -2.06 -6.15 -20.13
N GLY A 122 -3.18 -6.88 -20.16
CA GLY A 122 -4.39 -6.51 -19.42
C GLY A 122 -4.18 -6.35 -17.90
N GLY A 123 -3.05 -6.80 -17.37
CA GLY A 123 -2.70 -6.72 -15.94
C GLY A 123 -2.70 -5.28 -15.41
N MET A 124 -2.24 -4.29 -16.17
CA MET A 124 -2.29 -2.89 -15.72
C MET A 124 -3.73 -2.40 -15.50
N GLN A 125 -4.65 -2.80 -16.38
CA GLN A 125 -6.06 -2.45 -16.23
C GLN A 125 -6.68 -3.22 -15.05
N SER A 126 -6.38 -4.51 -14.93
CA SER A 126 -6.87 -5.35 -13.83
C SER A 126 -6.49 -4.81 -12.46
N GLY A 127 -5.23 -4.40 -12.27
CA GLY A 127 -4.81 -3.84 -10.97
C GLY A 127 -5.41 -2.49 -10.65
N LEU A 128 -5.64 -1.62 -11.65
CA LEU A 128 -6.34 -0.35 -11.43
C LEU A 128 -7.81 -0.57 -11.07
N GLU A 129 -8.46 -1.59 -11.64
CA GLU A 129 -9.80 -2.01 -11.25
C GLU A 129 -9.81 -2.55 -9.81
N ALA A 130 -8.85 -3.40 -9.46
CA ALA A 130 -8.70 -3.95 -8.10
C ALA A 130 -8.39 -2.86 -7.04
N GLU A 131 -7.59 -1.86 -7.39
CA GLU A 131 -7.30 -0.70 -6.53
C GLU A 131 -8.56 0.15 -6.31
N ALA A 132 -9.36 0.39 -7.35
CA ALA A 132 -10.63 1.10 -7.21
C ALA A 132 -11.63 0.33 -6.33
N GLU A 133 -11.72 -0.99 -6.49
CA GLU A 133 -12.54 -1.86 -5.64
C GLU A 133 -12.07 -1.84 -4.18
N LEU A 134 -10.75 -1.87 -3.94
CA LEU A 134 -10.18 -1.81 -2.60
C LEU A 134 -10.47 -0.46 -1.92
N ILE A 135 -10.35 0.65 -2.65
CA ILE A 135 -10.71 1.98 -2.15
C ILE A 135 -12.20 2.02 -1.78
N GLU A 136 -13.09 1.51 -2.64
CA GLU A 136 -14.53 1.49 -2.35
C GLU A 136 -14.85 0.63 -1.12
N LEU A 137 -14.21 -0.53 -0.98
CA LEU A 137 -14.34 -1.41 0.18
C LEU A 137 -13.93 -0.70 1.47
N CYS A 138 -12.76 -0.08 1.49
CA CYS A 138 -12.22 0.57 2.68
C CYS A 138 -12.93 1.88 3.03
N ASP A 139 -13.36 2.66 2.04
CA ASP A 139 -14.21 3.84 2.28
C ASP A 139 -15.55 3.45 2.90
N ALA A 140 -16.13 2.31 2.52
CA ALA A 140 -17.39 1.81 3.07
C ALA A 140 -17.26 1.25 4.51
N GLU A 141 -16.09 0.73 4.89
CA GLU A 141 -15.83 0.23 6.24
C GLU A 141 -15.50 1.38 7.22
N ILE A 142 -14.78 2.40 6.76
CA ILE A 142 -14.31 3.52 7.61
C ILE A 142 -15.39 4.60 7.83
N ASN A 143 -16.36 4.78 6.91
CA ASN A 143 -17.40 5.83 6.96
C ASN A 143 -18.80 5.34 7.36
#